data_AF-A0A833YSA7-F1
#
_entry.id   AF-A0A833YSA7-F1
#
_cell.length_a   1.000
_cell.length_b   1.000
_cell.length_c   1.000
_cell.angle_alpha   90.00
_cell.angle_beta   90.00
_cell.angle_gamma   90.00
#
_symmetry.space_group_name_H-M   'P 1'
#
loop_
_entity.id
_entity.type
_entity.pdbx_description
1 polymer ?
#
loop_
_entity_poly.entity_id
_entity_poly.type
_entity_poly.pdbx_seq_one_letter_code
_entity_poly.pdbx_strand_id
1 'polypeptide(L)'
;MVRHGRSLALSVAVSVAPSRLCTGKYSSEVQDMILSNAMADRIPIAVSGVRGMGFLMKHHIETAGGQLPAKLSSLFVKCLQNPSSDIRLVAEKMIWWANKDPLPPLDPQAIKPILKALLDNTKDKNTVVRAYSDQAIVNLLKMRQGEEVFQSLSKILDGASLEMLNECNRRSLKKLASQADSTEPVDDTILT
;
A
#
# COMPACT_ATOMS: atom_id res chain seq x y z
N MET A 1 11.38 -22.77 7.74
CA MET A 1 10.40 -22.59 8.84
C MET A 1 10.78 -21.41 9.75
N VAL A 2 11.99 -21.39 10.35
CA VAL A 2 12.42 -20.31 11.28
C VAL A 2 12.42 -18.90 10.67
N ARG A 3 12.97 -18.71 9.46
CA ARG A 3 12.99 -17.39 8.79
C ARG A 3 11.59 -16.83 8.53
N HIS A 4 10.65 -17.69 8.16
CA HIS A 4 9.24 -17.32 7.97
C HIS A 4 8.58 -16.92 9.30
N GLY A 5 8.77 -17.70 10.37
CA GLY A 5 8.27 -17.34 11.69
C GLY A 5 8.82 -15.98 12.17
N ARG A 6 10.12 -15.72 11.95
CA ARG A 6 10.75 -14.44 12.29
C ARG A 6 10.19 -13.26 11.49
N SER A 7 10.01 -13.41 10.16
CA SER A 7 9.47 -12.34 9.33
C SER A 7 8.03 -12.00 9.71
N LEU A 8 7.22 -13.02 10.01
CA LEU A 8 5.84 -12.85 10.46
C LEU A 8 5.79 -12.16 11.82
N ALA A 9 6.54 -12.66 12.80
CA ALA A 9 6.60 -12.09 14.14
C ALA A 9 7.04 -10.63 14.11
N LEU A 10 8.02 -10.27 13.27
CA LEU A 10 8.45 -8.88 13.11
C LEU A 10 7.35 -8.00 12.51
N SER A 11 6.64 -8.49 11.48
CA SER A 11 5.52 -7.76 10.88
C SER A 11 4.41 -7.47 11.89
N VAL A 12 4.02 -8.46 12.69
CA VAL A 12 3.04 -8.30 13.78
C VAL A 12 3.55 -7.37 14.88
N ALA A 13 4.84 -7.48 15.25
CA ALA A 13 5.41 -6.58 16.24
C ALA A 13 5.29 -5.10 15.81
N VAL A 14 5.52 -4.82 14.51
CA VAL A 14 5.36 -3.47 13.94
C VAL A 14 3.88 -3.06 13.82
N SER A 15 2.94 -3.99 13.61
CA SER A 15 1.50 -3.65 13.64
C SER A 15 1.03 -3.22 15.03
N VAL A 16 1.50 -3.91 16.07
CA VAL A 16 1.07 -3.70 17.46
C VAL A 16 1.80 -2.56 18.15
N ALA A 17 3.11 -2.39 17.91
CA ALA A 17 3.95 -1.43 18.61
C ALA A 17 4.83 -0.57 17.69
N PRO A 18 4.27 0.07 16.64
CA PRO A 18 5.06 0.85 15.68
C PRO A 18 5.80 2.01 16.37
N SER A 19 5.14 2.71 17.30
CA SER A 19 5.73 3.82 18.05
C SER A 19 6.87 3.42 18.99
N ARG A 20 7.13 2.13 19.23
CA ARG A 20 8.28 1.65 20.02
C ARG A 20 9.40 1.12 19.14
N LEU A 21 9.04 0.50 18.01
CA LEU A 21 9.98 -0.16 17.11
C LEU A 21 10.51 0.76 16.03
N CYS A 22 9.67 1.67 15.54
CA CYS A 22 10.00 2.60 14.45
C CYS A 22 10.53 3.94 14.96
N THR A 23 10.65 4.11 16.29
CA THR A 23 11.28 5.28 16.92
C THR A 23 12.48 4.85 17.75
N GLY A 24 13.59 5.57 17.69
CA GLY A 24 14.77 5.32 18.52
C GLY A 24 15.76 4.33 17.92
N LYS A 25 16.57 3.70 18.79
CA LYS A 25 17.82 3.01 18.40
C LYS A 25 17.66 1.86 17.40
N TYR A 26 16.51 1.20 17.37
CA TYR A 26 16.28 0.03 16.51
C TYR A 26 15.55 0.35 15.21
N SER A 27 15.12 1.61 15.02
CA SER A 27 14.25 1.99 13.90
C SER A 27 14.85 1.63 12.53
N SER A 28 16.11 1.96 12.29
CA SER A 28 16.78 1.65 11.01
C SER A 28 16.85 0.15 10.75
N GLU A 29 17.23 -0.64 11.77
CA GLU A 29 17.38 -2.09 11.63
C GLU A 29 16.02 -2.78 11.39
N VAL A 30 14.98 -2.35 12.10
CA VAL A 30 13.61 -2.86 11.90
C VAL A 30 13.12 -2.55 10.50
N GLN A 31 13.29 -1.31 10.03
CA GLN A 31 12.91 -0.93 8.67
C GLN A 31 13.68 -1.74 7.64
N ASP A 32 15.02 -1.80 7.72
CA ASP A 32 15.83 -2.53 6.76
C ASP A 32 15.51 -4.03 6.73
N MET A 33 15.21 -4.64 7.88
CA MET A 33 14.79 -6.04 7.95
C MET A 33 13.43 -6.28 7.29
N ILE A 34 12.45 -5.39 7.49
CA ILE A 34 11.14 -5.47 6.82
C ILE A 34 11.31 -5.35 5.30
N LEU A 35 12.07 -4.35 4.86
CA LEU A 35 12.33 -4.11 3.44
C LEU A 35 13.09 -5.29 2.80
N SER A 36 14.04 -5.89 3.53
CA SER A 36 14.75 -7.09 3.09
C SER A 36 13.82 -8.30 2.99
N ASN A 37 12.91 -8.49 3.95
CA ASN A 37 11.95 -9.59 3.92
C ASN A 37 11.01 -9.48 2.73
N ALA A 38 10.54 -8.26 2.38
CA ALA A 38 9.64 -8.02 1.26
C ALA A 38 10.24 -8.43 -0.11
N MET A 39 11.58 -8.44 -0.19
CA MET A 39 12.34 -8.82 -1.38
C MET A 39 12.81 -10.28 -1.37
N ALA A 40 12.36 -11.10 -0.41
CA ALA A 40 12.77 -12.49 -0.33
C ALA A 40 12.16 -13.36 -1.45
N ASP A 41 12.93 -14.33 -1.97
CA ASP A 41 12.44 -15.26 -3.00
C ASP A 41 11.32 -16.18 -2.51
N ARG A 42 11.26 -16.42 -1.20
CA ARG A 42 10.23 -17.27 -0.58
C ARG A 42 8.98 -16.43 -0.34
N ILE A 43 7.93 -16.70 -1.12
CA ILE A 43 6.64 -15.98 -1.06
C ILE A 43 6.13 -15.74 0.37
N PRO A 44 6.12 -16.72 1.30
CA PRO A 44 5.64 -16.46 2.68
C PRO A 44 6.45 -15.40 3.44
N ILE A 45 7.75 -15.32 3.19
CA ILE A 45 8.64 -14.30 3.78
C ILE A 45 8.40 -12.94 3.12
N ALA A 46 8.30 -12.91 1.78
CA ALA A 46 7.96 -11.72 1.02
C ALA A 46 6.64 -11.11 1.48
N VAL A 47 5.59 -11.93 1.55
CA VAL A 47 4.26 -11.53 2.03
C VAL A 47 4.34 -10.93 3.43
N SER A 48 5.09 -11.55 4.36
CA SER A 48 5.29 -10.98 5.70
C SER A 48 5.99 -9.61 5.64
N GLY A 49 6.99 -9.45 4.79
CA GLY A 49 7.68 -8.18 4.57
C GLY A 49 6.78 -7.10 3.98
N VAL A 50 5.96 -7.44 2.99
CA VAL A 50 5.00 -6.50 2.38
C VAL A 50 3.94 -6.06 3.39
N ARG A 51 3.43 -6.97 4.23
CA ARG A 51 2.58 -6.59 5.38
C ARG A 51 3.30 -5.61 6.30
N GLY A 52 4.54 -5.90 6.67
CA GLY A 52 5.41 -4.98 7.43
C GLY A 52 5.53 -3.60 6.78
N MET A 53 5.72 -3.53 5.45
CA MET A 53 5.78 -2.27 4.70
C MET A 53 4.47 -1.47 4.82
N GLY A 54 3.32 -2.13 4.82
CA GLY A 54 2.03 -1.45 5.02
C GLY A 54 1.88 -0.85 6.42
N PHE A 55 2.33 -1.57 7.45
CA PHE A 55 2.38 -1.03 8.82
C PHE A 55 3.33 0.16 8.93
N LEU A 56 4.50 0.10 8.28
CA LEU A 56 5.43 1.24 8.19
C LEU A 56 4.81 2.43 7.44
N MET A 57 4.11 2.20 6.33
CA MET A 57 3.44 3.26 5.58
C MET A 57 2.42 3.98 6.46
N LYS A 58 1.55 3.24 7.16
CA LYS A 58 0.57 3.82 8.10
C LYS A 58 1.25 4.64 9.18
N HIS A 59 2.30 4.10 9.80
CA HIS A 59 3.07 4.81 10.82
C HIS A 59 3.68 6.12 10.30
N HIS A 60 4.22 6.13 9.08
CA HIS A 60 4.73 7.35 8.46
C HIS A 60 3.63 8.37 8.15
N ILE A 61 2.46 7.93 7.71
CA ILE A 61 1.31 8.83 7.51
C ILE A 61 0.91 9.48 8.83
N GLU A 62 0.82 8.70 9.91
CA GLU A 62 0.43 9.16 11.25
C GLU A 62 1.44 10.11 11.89
N THR A 63 2.74 9.85 11.74
CA THR A 63 3.79 10.58 12.48
C THR A 63 4.50 11.66 11.67
N ALA A 64 4.51 11.54 10.34
CA ALA A 64 5.19 12.46 9.43
C ALA A 64 4.22 13.17 8.48
N GLY A 65 2.91 13.17 8.79
CA GLY A 65 1.91 13.96 8.08
C GLY A 65 1.79 13.63 6.59
N GLY A 66 1.95 12.35 6.22
CA GLY A 66 1.87 11.91 4.83
C GLY A 66 3.21 11.89 4.07
N GLN A 67 4.32 12.21 4.73
CA GLN A 67 5.66 12.04 4.15
C GLN A 67 6.09 10.56 4.20
N LEU A 68 6.31 9.96 3.03
CA LEU A 68 6.74 8.57 2.89
C LEU A 68 8.20 8.50 2.41
N PRO A 69 9.07 7.69 3.07
CA PRO A 69 10.44 7.51 2.60
C PRO A 69 10.50 6.98 1.17
N ALA A 70 11.33 7.58 0.31
CA ALA A 70 11.45 7.19 -1.10
C ALA A 70 11.81 5.71 -1.29
N LYS A 71 12.62 5.14 -0.39
CA LYS A 71 12.96 3.71 -0.38
C LYS A 71 11.71 2.85 -0.19
N LEU A 72 10.80 3.23 0.71
CA LEU A 72 9.56 2.51 0.96
C LEU A 72 8.61 2.60 -0.25
N SER A 73 8.42 3.80 -0.81
CA SER A 73 7.61 4.01 -2.02
C SER A 73 8.14 3.18 -3.21
N SER A 74 9.45 3.19 -3.45
CA SER A 74 10.04 2.44 -4.56
C SER A 74 9.91 0.92 -4.40
N LEU A 75 9.95 0.41 -3.16
CA LEU A 75 9.75 -1.01 -2.90
C LEU A 75 8.29 -1.42 -3.07
N PHE A 76 7.32 -0.58 -2.67
CA PHE A 76 5.91 -0.85 -2.98
C PHE A 76 5.67 -0.99 -4.48
N VAL A 77 6.28 -0.12 -5.30
CA VAL A 77 6.22 -0.22 -6.77
C VAL A 77 6.78 -1.57 -7.24
N LYS A 78 7.91 -2.03 -6.70
CA LYS A 78 8.47 -3.35 -7.04
C LYS A 78 7.54 -4.50 -6.64
N CYS A 79 6.86 -4.41 -5.50
CA CYS A 79 5.89 -5.41 -5.05
C CYS A 79 4.64 -5.43 -5.94
N LEU A 80 4.14 -4.26 -6.35
CA LEU A 80 3.02 -4.12 -7.28
C LEU A 80 3.34 -4.64 -8.69
N GLN A 81 4.62 -4.62 -9.09
CA GLN A 81 5.10 -5.14 -10.36
C GLN A 81 5.65 -6.57 -10.26
N ASN A 82 5.51 -7.22 -9.09
CA ASN A 82 6.04 -8.55 -8.88
C ASN A 82 5.32 -9.58 -9.76
N PRO A 83 6.01 -10.59 -10.34
CA PRO A 83 5.36 -11.64 -11.14
C PRO A 83 4.32 -12.47 -10.34
N SER A 84 4.52 -12.64 -9.03
CA SER A 84 3.57 -13.34 -8.16
C SER A 84 2.34 -12.48 -7.87
N SER A 85 1.16 -12.99 -8.22
CA SER A 85 -0.12 -12.34 -7.86
C SER A 85 -0.30 -12.22 -6.35
N ASP A 86 0.22 -13.17 -5.57
CA ASP A 86 0.09 -13.16 -4.11
C ASP A 86 0.83 -11.95 -3.51
N ILE A 87 2.01 -11.64 -4.04
CA ILE A 87 2.79 -10.47 -3.60
C ILE A 87 2.08 -9.17 -4.02
N ARG A 88 1.56 -9.10 -5.26
CA ARG A 88 0.80 -7.92 -5.74
C ARG A 88 -0.45 -7.68 -4.89
N LEU A 89 -1.24 -8.72 -4.64
CA LEU A 89 -2.46 -8.64 -3.83
C LEU A 89 -2.19 -8.14 -2.42
N VAL A 90 -1.15 -8.65 -1.76
CA VAL A 90 -0.79 -8.18 -0.42
C VAL A 90 -0.33 -6.73 -0.45
N ALA A 91 0.42 -6.31 -1.47
CA ALA A 91 0.84 -4.91 -1.62
C ALA A 91 -0.37 -3.98 -1.82
N GLU A 92 -1.32 -4.34 -2.68
CA GLU A 92 -2.56 -3.59 -2.91
C GLU A 92 -3.40 -3.48 -1.65
N LYS A 93 -3.60 -4.60 -0.93
CA LYS A 93 -4.29 -4.62 0.36
C LYS A 93 -3.62 -3.71 1.38
N MET A 94 -2.30 -3.78 1.50
CA MET A 94 -1.56 -2.94 2.44
C MET A 94 -1.64 -1.45 2.10
N ILE A 95 -1.58 -1.08 0.82
CA ILE A 95 -1.74 0.31 0.37
C ILE A 95 -3.16 0.81 0.64
N TRP A 96 -4.17 0.02 0.29
CA TRP A 96 -5.57 0.32 0.61
C TRP A 96 -5.77 0.58 2.09
N TRP A 97 -5.27 -0.32 2.95
CA TRP A 97 -5.46 -0.24 4.39
C TRP A 97 -4.69 0.90 5.05
N ALA A 98 -3.42 1.10 4.67
CA ALA A 98 -2.59 2.14 5.26
C ALA A 98 -3.10 3.56 4.96
N ASN A 99 -3.89 3.71 3.88
CA ASN A 99 -4.48 4.97 3.45
C ASN A 99 -5.95 5.12 3.86
N LYS A 100 -6.47 4.32 4.80
CA LYS A 100 -7.81 4.50 5.35
C LYS A 100 -7.97 5.80 6.14
N ASP A 101 -9.22 6.21 6.31
CA ASP A 101 -9.61 7.34 7.14
C ASP A 101 -9.42 7.02 8.63
N PRO A 102 -9.15 8.02 9.49
CA PRO A 102 -9.11 9.47 9.21
C PRO A 102 -7.71 9.99 8.86
N LEU A 103 -6.82 9.15 8.32
CA LEU A 103 -5.43 9.53 8.07
C LEU A 103 -5.31 10.56 6.93
N PRO A 104 -4.35 11.52 7.01
CA PRO A 104 -4.11 12.47 5.93
C PRO A 104 -3.66 11.77 4.64
N PRO A 105 -3.78 12.43 3.47
CA PRO A 105 -3.21 11.93 2.23
C PRO A 105 -1.67 11.92 2.28
N LEU A 106 -1.09 11.02 1.49
CA LEU A 106 0.34 11.06 1.19
C LEU A 106 0.70 12.26 0.31
N ASP A 107 1.97 12.65 0.32
CA ASP A 107 2.48 13.64 -0.63
C ASP A 107 2.26 13.20 -2.10
N PRO A 108 1.74 14.06 -2.99
CA PRO A 108 1.49 13.73 -4.40
C PRO A 108 2.68 13.12 -5.15
N GLN A 109 3.93 13.51 -4.82
CA GLN A 109 5.13 12.94 -5.44
C GLN A 109 5.39 11.50 -4.96
N ALA A 110 5.02 11.17 -3.73
CA ALA A 110 5.07 9.80 -3.22
C ALA A 110 3.94 8.93 -3.81
N ILE A 111 2.75 9.50 -3.99
CA ILE A 111 1.58 8.82 -4.60
C ILE A 111 1.85 8.47 -6.06
N LYS A 112 2.36 9.42 -6.85
CA LYS A 112 2.48 9.30 -8.32
C LYS A 112 3.06 7.97 -8.80
N PRO A 113 4.24 7.49 -8.34
CA PRO A 113 4.79 6.22 -8.83
C PRO A 113 3.98 4.99 -8.39
N ILE A 114 3.39 5.01 -7.19
CA ILE A 114 2.53 3.93 -6.68
C ILE A 114 1.23 3.86 -7.50
N LEU A 115 0.60 5.02 -7.74
CA LEU A 115 -0.60 5.14 -8.55
C LEU A 115 -0.40 4.58 -9.95
N LYS A 116 0.72 4.88 -10.61
CA LYS A 116 1.03 4.35 -11.93
C LYS A 116 1.08 2.82 -11.94
N ALA A 117 1.74 2.22 -10.96
CA ALA A 117 1.80 0.76 -10.84
C ALA A 117 0.41 0.14 -10.55
N LEU A 118 -0.42 0.78 -9.73
CA LEU A 118 -1.80 0.34 -9.49
C LEU A 118 -2.66 0.44 -10.75
N LEU A 119 -2.53 1.54 -11.52
CA LEU A 119 -3.25 1.74 -12.78
C LEU A 119 -2.94 0.61 -13.78
N ASP A 120 -1.68 0.20 -13.88
CA ASP A 120 -1.31 -0.96 -14.70
C ASP A 120 -2.00 -2.25 -14.23
N ASN A 121 -2.05 -2.47 -12.91
CA ASN A 121 -2.72 -3.64 -12.32
C ASN A 121 -4.26 -3.64 -12.51
N THR A 122 -4.89 -2.48 -12.77
CA THR A 122 -6.32 -2.44 -13.14
C THR A 122 -6.63 -3.12 -14.49
N LYS A 123 -5.59 -3.50 -15.26
CA LYS A 123 -5.69 -4.25 -16.52
C LYS A 123 -5.33 -5.74 -16.37
N ASP A 124 -5.04 -6.22 -15.16
CA ASP A 124 -4.62 -7.60 -14.91
C ASP A 124 -5.71 -8.61 -15.36
N LYS A 125 -5.30 -9.80 -15.77
CA LYS A 125 -6.22 -10.90 -16.10
C LYS A 125 -6.87 -11.46 -14.85
N ASN A 126 -6.17 -11.42 -13.71
CA ASN A 126 -6.70 -11.79 -12.42
C ASN A 126 -7.67 -10.70 -11.93
N THR A 127 -8.95 -11.05 -11.89
CA THR A 127 -10.04 -10.16 -11.46
C THR A 127 -9.88 -9.66 -10.04
N VAL A 128 -9.27 -10.47 -9.16
CA VAL A 128 -9.03 -10.11 -7.75
C VAL A 128 -7.98 -9.01 -7.65
N VAL A 129 -6.89 -9.12 -8.42
CA VAL A 129 -5.83 -8.09 -8.50
C VAL A 129 -6.41 -6.77 -9.02
N ARG A 130 -7.24 -6.82 -10.06
CA ARG A 130 -7.92 -5.61 -10.56
C ARG A 130 -8.81 -4.97 -9.50
N ALA A 131 -9.61 -5.77 -8.78
CA ALA A 131 -10.54 -5.27 -7.78
C ALA A 131 -9.81 -4.61 -6.60
N TYR A 132 -8.72 -5.22 -6.12
CA TYR A 132 -7.90 -4.64 -5.05
C TYR A 132 -7.11 -3.41 -5.50
N SER A 133 -6.63 -3.39 -6.75
CA SER A 133 -6.03 -2.19 -7.33
C SER A 133 -7.00 -1.02 -7.35
N ASP A 134 -8.24 -1.22 -7.80
CA ASP A 134 -9.27 -0.18 -7.79
C ASP A 134 -9.54 0.33 -6.36
N GLN A 135 -9.71 -0.57 -5.38
CA GLN A 135 -9.89 -0.18 -3.97
C GLN A 135 -8.69 0.59 -3.41
N ALA A 136 -7.47 0.14 -3.71
CA ALA A 136 -6.25 0.81 -3.28
C ALA A 136 -6.15 2.22 -3.87
N ILE A 137 -6.53 2.41 -5.13
CA ILE A 137 -6.56 3.74 -5.77
C ILE A 137 -7.57 4.65 -5.08
N VAL A 138 -8.78 4.18 -4.78
CA VAL A 138 -9.81 4.99 -4.08
C VAL A 138 -9.29 5.51 -2.74
N ASN A 139 -8.63 4.66 -1.94
CA ASN A 139 -8.09 5.06 -0.64
C ASN A 139 -6.84 5.93 -0.77
N LEU A 140 -5.93 5.60 -1.69
CA LEU A 140 -4.71 6.37 -1.94
C LEU A 140 -5.02 7.80 -2.39
N LEU A 141 -6.07 7.98 -3.19
CA LEU A 141 -6.54 9.28 -3.67
C LEU A 141 -7.61 9.92 -2.78
N LYS A 142 -7.90 9.34 -1.61
CA LYS A 142 -8.89 9.86 -0.64
C LYS A 142 -10.24 10.22 -1.28
N MET A 143 -10.68 9.46 -2.28
CA MET A 143 -11.84 9.85 -3.11
C MET A 143 -13.17 9.90 -2.34
N ARG A 144 -13.24 9.29 -1.15
CA ARG A 144 -14.40 9.37 -0.25
C ARG A 144 -14.48 10.69 0.53
N GLN A 145 -13.38 11.42 0.62
CA GLN A 145 -13.30 12.71 1.31
C GLN A 145 -13.45 13.90 0.34
N GLY A 146 -13.35 13.65 -0.96
CA GLY A 146 -13.40 14.67 -2.00
C GLY A 146 -12.47 14.35 -3.17
N GLU A 147 -12.30 15.31 -4.07
CA GLU A 147 -11.50 15.13 -5.30
C GLU A 147 -10.15 15.86 -5.26
N GLU A 148 -9.76 16.47 -4.14
CA GLU A 148 -8.56 17.31 -4.06
C GLU A 148 -7.28 16.57 -4.48
N VAL A 149 -7.04 15.38 -3.91
CA VAL A 149 -5.87 14.56 -4.22
C VAL A 149 -5.95 14.06 -5.68
N PHE A 150 -7.13 13.62 -6.12
CA PHE A 150 -7.36 13.21 -7.51
C PHE A 150 -7.00 14.33 -8.51
N GLN A 151 -7.46 15.55 -8.25
CA GLN A 151 -7.18 16.72 -9.09
C GLN A 151 -5.70 17.12 -9.04
N SER A 152 -5.08 17.06 -7.87
CA SER A 152 -3.63 17.32 -7.71
C SER A 152 -2.80 16.33 -8.52
N LEU A 153 -3.11 15.03 -8.42
CA LEU A 153 -2.41 13.99 -9.18
C LEU A 153 -2.65 14.14 -10.69
N SER A 154 -3.88 14.49 -11.09
CA SER A 154 -4.22 14.70 -12.51
C SER A 154 -3.37 15.79 -13.18
N LYS A 155 -2.91 16.80 -12.43
CA LYS A 155 -2.05 17.88 -12.94
C LYS A 155 -0.59 17.46 -13.16
N ILE A 156 -0.12 16.42 -12.47
CA ILE A 156 1.30 16.02 -12.48
C ILE A 156 1.55 14.68 -13.18
N LEU A 157 0.51 13.94 -13.55
CA LEU A 157 0.61 12.70 -14.33
C LEU A 157 0.95 13.01 -15.80
N ASP A 158 1.69 12.10 -16.43
CA ASP A 158 1.83 12.11 -17.89
C ASP A 158 0.50 11.75 -18.58
N GLY A 159 0.35 12.14 -19.84
CA GLY A 159 -0.91 12.02 -20.58
C GLY A 159 -1.47 10.60 -20.60
N ALA A 160 -0.63 9.59 -20.81
CA ALA A 160 -1.05 8.19 -20.84
C ALA A 160 -1.58 7.70 -19.48
N SER A 161 -0.89 8.07 -18.39
CA SER A 161 -1.31 7.71 -17.03
C SER A 161 -2.60 8.46 -16.63
N LEU A 162 -2.74 9.73 -17.04
CA LEU A 162 -3.94 10.53 -16.78
C LEU A 162 -5.17 9.97 -17.52
N GLU A 163 -5.02 9.59 -18.79
CA GLU A 163 -6.10 8.96 -19.56
C GLU A 163 -6.56 7.65 -18.89
N MET A 164 -5.61 6.82 -18.45
CA MET A 164 -5.91 5.58 -17.73
C MET A 164 -6.63 5.83 -16.41
N LEU A 165 -6.22 6.83 -15.64
CA LEU A 165 -6.88 7.23 -14.41
C LEU A 165 -8.33 7.68 -14.66
N ASN A 166 -8.55 8.51 -15.69
CA ASN A 166 -9.89 8.99 -16.05
C ASN A 166 -10.81 7.86 -16.50
N GLU A 167 -10.29 6.89 -17.25
CA GLU A 167 -11.04 5.71 -17.66
C GLU A 167 -11.42 4.85 -16.45
N CYS A 168 -10.47 4.57 -15.54
CA CYS A 168 -10.76 3.84 -14.31
C CYS A 168 -11.79 4.59 -13.44
N ASN A 169 -11.69 5.92 -13.39
CA ASN A 169 -12.62 6.75 -12.64
C ASN A 169 -14.06 6.63 -13.15
N ARG A 170 -14.26 6.65 -14.47
CA ARG A 170 -15.58 6.47 -15.11
C ARG A 170 -16.09 5.04 -14.95
N ARG A 171 -15.19 4.05 -15.06
CA ARG A 171 -15.53 2.62 -15.06
C ARG A 171 -15.91 2.10 -13.66
N SER A 172 -15.14 2.44 -12.63
CA SER A 172 -15.28 1.82 -11.31
C SER A 172 -15.02 2.74 -10.11
N LEU A 173 -13.97 3.58 -10.14
CA LEU A 173 -13.51 4.26 -8.91
C LEU A 173 -14.58 5.19 -8.31
N LYS A 174 -15.32 5.95 -9.12
CA LYS A 174 -16.38 6.84 -8.62
C LYS A 174 -17.51 6.06 -7.90
N LYS A 175 -17.87 4.90 -8.43
CA LYS A 175 -18.88 4.01 -7.82
C LYS A 175 -18.36 3.40 -6.51
N LEU A 176 -17.09 3.01 -6.46
CA LEU A 176 -16.47 2.48 -5.24
C LEU A 176 -16.33 3.57 -4.15
N ALA A 177 -16.01 4.79 -4.55
CA ALA A 177 -15.92 5.94 -3.64
C ALA A 177 -17.28 6.35 -3.05
N SER A 178 -18.39 6.10 -3.76
CA SER A 178 -19.74 6.35 -3.22
C SER A 178 -20.24 5.27 -2.25
N GLN A 179 -19.48 4.18 -2.07
CA GLN A 179 -19.81 3.10 -1.14
C GLN A 179 -18.98 3.23 0.14
N ALA A 180 -19.48 2.64 1.24
CA ALA A 180 -18.70 2.51 2.47
C ALA A 180 -17.40 1.73 2.19
N ASP A 181 -16.32 2.12 2.87
CA ASP A 181 -15.06 1.40 2.76
C ASP A 181 -15.17 0.01 3.41
N SER A 182 -14.41 -0.96 2.90
CA SER A 182 -14.42 -2.32 3.44
C SER A 182 -13.85 -2.35 4.86
N THR A 183 -14.40 -3.20 5.72
CA THR A 183 -13.92 -3.45 7.08
C THR A 183 -13.07 -4.72 7.19
N GLU A 184 -12.68 -5.31 6.06
CA GLU A 184 -11.88 -6.55 6.02
C GLU A 184 -10.59 -6.39 6.86
N PRO A 185 -10.29 -7.35 7.76
CA PRO A 185 -9.05 -7.35 8.52
C PRO A 185 -7.86 -7.61 7.58
N VAL A 186 -6.74 -6.97 7.89
CA VAL A 186 -5.49 -7.13 7.12
C VAL A 186 -4.46 -7.99 7.86
N ASP A 187 -4.69 -8.18 9.16
CA ASP A 187 -3.91 -9.05 10.01
C ASP A 187 -4.64 -10.38 10.21
N ASP A 188 -4.24 -11.40 9.45
CA ASP A 188 -4.78 -12.76 9.55
C ASP A 188 -4.15 -13.55 10.72
N THR A 189 -3.27 -12.93 11.53
CA THR A 189 -2.56 -13.62 12.62
C THR A 189 -3.31 -13.62 13.95
N ILE A 190 -4.37 -12.80 14.06
CA ILE A 190 -5.27 -12.79 15.22
C ILE A 190 -6.48 -13.63 14.85
N LEU A 191 -6.58 -14.83 15.42
CA LEU A 191 -7.82 -15.60 15.42
C LEU A 191 -8.81 -14.87 16.35
N THR A 192 -9.73 -14.10 15.78
CA THR A 192 -10.89 -13.54 16.50
C THR A 192 -12.02 -14.56 16.54
#